data_AF-A0A3D0Z2B5-F1
#
_entry.id   AF-A0A3D0Z2B5-F1
#
_cell.length_a   1.000
_cell.length_b   1.000
_cell.length_c   1.000
_cell.angle_alpha   90.00
_cell.angle_beta   90.00
_cell.angle_gamma   90.00
#
_symmetry.space_group_name_H-M   'P 1'
#
loop_
_entity.id
_entity.type
_entity.pdbx_description
1 polymer ?
#
loop_
_entity_poly.entity_id
_entity_poly.type
_entity_poly.pdbx_seq_one_letter_code
_entity_poly.pdbx_strand_id
1 'polypeptide(L)' 'MSRARKRTVGIRQTLKAVEQGLVRVVVVAKDADVRLLGDLLASCQRQGVTVTYAESMKLLGEASGIKVGAAAAAVLEE' A
#
# COMPACT_ATOMS: atom_id res chain seq x y z
N MET A 1 5.49 -7.04 -23.33
CA MET A 1 5.98 -7.64 -22.08
C MET A 1 5.44 -6.82 -20.90
N SER A 2 4.38 -7.29 -20.25
CA SER A 2 3.74 -6.56 -19.16
C SER A 2 4.62 -6.65 -17.91
N ARG A 3 5.38 -5.59 -17.63
CA ARG A 3 6.21 -5.48 -16.42
C ARG A 3 5.27 -5.33 -15.23
N ALA A 4 4.82 -6.46 -14.69
CA ALA A 4 4.07 -6.49 -13.44
C ALA A 4 5.02 -6.09 -12.32
N ARG A 5 5.13 -4.77 -12.06
CA ARG A 5 5.71 -4.25 -10.83
C ARG A 5 5.13 -5.07 -9.68
N LYS A 6 5.97 -5.79 -8.94
CA LYS A 6 5.53 -6.54 -7.77
C LYS A 6 4.91 -5.54 -6.81
N ARG A 7 3.61 -5.69 -6.58
CA ARG A 7 2.84 -4.83 -5.69
C ARG A 7 2.12 -5.74 -4.71
N THR A 8 1.96 -5.26 -3.50
CA THR A 8 1.13 -5.93 -2.50
C THR A 8 -0.08 -5.07 -2.21
N VAL A 9 -1.23 -5.69 -2.03
CA VAL A 9 -2.51 -4.97 -1.88
C VAL A 9 -3.20 -5.48 -0.63
N GLY A 10 -3.68 -4.55 0.19
CA GLY A 10 -4.25 -4.83 1.51
C GLY A 10 -3.26 -4.53 2.64
N ILE A 11 -3.81 -4.08 3.75
CA ILE A 11 -3.05 -3.54 4.89
C ILE A 11 -2.06 -4.57 5.45
N ARG A 12 -2.52 -5.79 5.72
CA ARG A 12 -1.68 -6.84 6.33
C ARG A 12 -0.50 -7.24 5.44
N GLN A 13 -0.72 -7.39 4.14
CA GLN A 13 0.36 -7.78 3.22
C GLN A 13 1.33 -6.62 2.99
N THR A 14 0.80 -5.39 2.90
CA THR A 14 1.60 -4.15 2.84
C THR A 14 2.46 -4.02 4.08
N LEU A 15 1.89 -4.21 5.27
CA LEU A 15 2.61 -4.14 6.55
C LEU A 15 3.78 -5.13 6.56
N LYS A 16 3.54 -6.40 6.19
CA LYS A 16 4.58 -7.42 6.15
C LYS A 16 5.70 -7.06 5.17
N ALA A 17 5.37 -6.54 4.00
CA ALA A 17 6.37 -6.15 3.01
C ALA A 17 7.15 -4.91 3.46
N VAL A 18 6.49 -3.95 4.11
CA VAL A 18 7.13 -2.79 4.72
C VAL A 18 8.10 -3.29 5.78
N GLU A 19 7.67 -4.19 6.67
CA GLU A 19 8.54 -4.78 7.70
C GLU A 19 9.77 -5.50 7.14
N GLN A 20 9.66 -6.07 5.94
CA GLN A 20 10.77 -6.71 5.24
C GLN A 20 11.71 -5.73 4.52
N GLY A 21 11.41 -4.42 4.51
CA GLY A 21 12.22 -3.42 3.80
C GLY A 21 12.17 -3.57 2.28
N LEU A 22 11.18 -4.28 1.75
CA LEU A 22 11.03 -4.53 0.30
C LEU A 22 10.16 -3.48 -0.39
N VAL A 23 9.64 -2.51 0.37
CA VAL A 23 8.65 -1.55 -0.11
C VAL A 23 9.31 -0.22 -0.42
N ARG A 24 9.10 0.25 -1.65
CA ARG A 24 9.55 1.57 -2.10
C ARG A 24 8.56 2.67 -1.75
N VAL A 25 7.27 2.43 -1.96
CA VAL A 25 6.22 3.40 -1.67
C VAL A 25 4.94 2.70 -1.24
N VAL A 26 4.26 3.27 -0.25
CA VAL A 26 2.93 2.86 0.20
C VAL A 26 1.93 3.88 -0.28
N VAL A 27 0.80 3.41 -0.81
CA VAL A 27 -0.32 4.22 -1.24
C VAL A 27 -1.54 3.82 -0.41
N VAL A 28 -2.16 4.78 0.24
CA VAL A 28 -3.30 4.59 1.15
C VAL A 28 -4.50 5.38 0.65
N ALA A 29 -5.67 4.79 0.69
CA ALA A 29 -6.88 5.50 0.25
C ALA A 29 -7.35 6.48 1.33
N LYS A 30 -7.80 7.69 0.93
CA LYS A 30 -8.26 8.73 1.87
C LYS A 30 -9.54 8.34 2.64
N ASP A 31 -10.36 7.49 2.04
CA ASP A 31 -11.57 6.89 2.59
C ASP A 31 -11.30 5.63 3.43
N ALA A 32 -10.05 5.20 3.53
CA ALA A 32 -9.68 4.09 4.40
C ALA A 32 -9.65 4.53 5.88
N ASP A 33 -10.10 3.65 6.77
CA ASP A 33 -10.10 3.90 8.20
C ASP A 33 -8.67 4.06 8.73
N VAL A 34 -8.37 5.25 9.24
CA VAL A 34 -7.06 5.61 9.83
C VAL A 34 -6.66 4.68 10.98
N ARG A 35 -7.61 4.07 11.70
CA ARG A 35 -7.31 3.11 12.77
C ARG A 35 -6.70 1.83 12.20
N LEU A 36 -7.16 1.41 11.02
CA LEU A 36 -6.58 0.25 10.33
C LEU A 36 -5.21 0.57 9.74
N LEU A 37 -4.98 1.84 9.39
CA LEU A 37 -3.72 2.32 8.82
C LEU A 37 -2.68 2.68 9.87
N GLY A 38 -3.06 2.84 11.15
CA GLY A 38 -2.17 3.28 12.22
C GLY A 38 -0.88 2.45 12.30
N ASP A 39 -1.02 1.12 12.37
CA ASP A 39 0.13 0.21 12.42
C ASP A 39 0.98 0.28 11.15
N LEU A 40 0.34 0.42 9.99
CA LEU A 40 1.01 0.53 8.70
C LEU A 40 1.82 1.82 8.60
N LEU A 41 1.22 2.95 8.94
CA LEU A 41 1.87 4.26 8.92
C LEU A 41 3.04 4.31 9.90
N ALA A 42 2.87 3.75 11.10
CA ALA A 42 3.95 3.64 12.09
C ALA A 42 5.11 2.79 11.56
N SER A 43 4.83 1.64 10.93
CA SER A 43 5.87 0.83 10.29
C SER A 43 6.54 1.54 9.13
N CYS A 44 5.78 2.26 8.28
CA CYS A 44 6.35 3.05 7.19
C CYS A 44 7.29 4.13 7.72
N GLN A 45 6.88 4.85 8.76
CA GLN A 45 7.70 5.89 9.39
C GLN A 45 8.98 5.30 10.01
N ARG A 46 8.89 4.15 10.69
CA ARG A 46 10.07 3.45 11.24
C ARG A 46 11.05 3.00 10.17
N GLN A 47 10.55 2.58 9.01
CA GLN A 47 11.37 2.12 7.89
C GLN A 47 11.82 3.25 6.94
N GLY A 48 11.33 4.48 7.14
CA GLY A 48 11.57 5.59 6.22
C GLY A 48 10.87 5.43 4.86
N VAL A 49 9.80 4.64 4.79
CA VAL A 49 9.05 4.38 3.55
C VAL A 49 8.13 5.56 3.25
N THR A 50 8.11 6.00 1.98
CA THR A 50 7.24 7.08 1.53
C THR A 50 5.78 6.63 1.50
N VAL A 51 4.88 7.44 2.06
CA VAL A 51 3.44 7.19 2.08
C VAL A 51 2.71 8.26 1.26
N THR A 52 1.89 7.82 0.30
CA THR A 52 1.07 8.64 -0.58
C THR A 52 -0.41 8.33 -0.37
N TYR A 53 -1.30 9.30 -0.62
CA TYR A 53 -2.74 9.11 -0.48
C TYR A 53 -3.46 9.08 -1.83
N ALA A 54 -4.32 8.08 -2.04
CA ALA A 54 -5.21 7.96 -3.20
C ALA A 54 -6.61 8.51 -2.89
N GLU A 55 -7.35 8.93 -3.92
CA GLU A 55 -8.67 9.54 -3.76
C GLU A 55 -9.74 8.61 -3.18
N SER A 56 -9.76 7.33 -3.56
CA SER A 56 -10.68 6.33 -3.01
C SER A 56 -10.11 4.93 -3.03
N MET A 57 -10.65 4.06 -2.17
CA MET A 57 -10.29 2.64 -2.09
C MET A 57 -10.55 1.92 -3.41
N LYS A 58 -11.62 2.32 -4.10
CA LYS A 58 -12.02 1.73 -5.37
C LYS A 58 -11.02 2.07 -6.47
N LEU A 59 -10.66 3.35 -6.61
CA LEU A 59 -9.64 3.79 -7.57
C LEU A 59 -8.28 3.17 -7.27
N LEU A 60 -7.90 3.07 -5.98
CA LEU A 60 -6.66 2.41 -5.56
C LEU A 60 -6.64 0.93 -5.99
N GLY A 61 -7.75 0.22 -5.77
CA GLY A 61 -7.90 -1.18 -6.17
C GLY A 61 -7.80 -1.38 -7.68
N GLU A 62 -8.57 -0.61 -8.44
CA GLU A 62 -8.57 -0.65 -9.91
C GLU A 62 -7.18 -0.32 -10.47
N ALA A 63 -6.51 0.72 -9.97
CA ALA A 63 -5.15 1.09 -10.35
C ALA A 63 -4.10 0.04 -9.97
N SER A 64 -4.37 -0.73 -8.91
CA SER A 64 -3.53 -1.85 -8.47
C SER A 64 -3.82 -3.16 -9.22
N GLY A 65 -4.82 -3.17 -10.12
CA GLY A 65 -5.19 -4.33 -10.92
C GLY A 65 -6.11 -5.32 -10.21
N ILE A 66 -6.78 -4.90 -9.13
CA ILE A 66 -7.76 -5.71 -8.41
C ILE A 66 -9.18 -5.17 -8.60
N LYS A 67 -10.17 -6.06 -8.65
CA LYS A 67 -11.60 -5.70 -8.82
C LYS A 67 -12.31 -5.33 -7.50
N VAL A 68 -11.57 -5.21 -6.40
CA VAL A 68 -12.10 -4.88 -5.07
C VAL A 68 -11.39 -3.64 -4.53
N GLY A 69 -12.09 -2.83 -3.74
CA GLY A 69 -11.50 -1.67 -3.11
C GLY A 69 -10.38 -2.07 -2.16
N ALA A 70 -9.27 -1.32 -2.17
CA ALA A 70 -8.16 -1.55 -1.26
C ALA A 70 -7.91 -0.33 -0.38
N ALA A 71 -7.73 -0.58 0.91
CA ALA A 71 -7.39 0.45 1.88
C ALA A 71 -5.96 0.97 1.69
N ALA A 72 -5.06 0.05 1.39
CA ALA A 72 -3.64 0.31 1.23
C ALA A 72 -3.05 -0.63 0.16
N ALA A 73 -2.04 -0.15 -0.55
CA ALA A 73 -1.23 -0.91 -1.47
C ALA A 73 0.24 -0.47 -1.35
N ALA A 74 1.18 -1.39 -1.50
CA ALA A 74 2.60 -1.08 -1.57
C ALA A 74 3.16 -1.46 -2.94
N VAL A 75 4.11 -0.65 -3.40
CA VAL A 75 4.96 -0.97 -4.54
C VAL A 75 6.28 -1.50 -4.01
N LEU A 76 6.63 -2.72 -4.39
CA LEU A 76 7.89 -3.34 -4.01
C LEU A 76 9.02 -2.81 -4.91
N GLU A 77 10.22 -2.71 -4.34
CA GLU A 77 11.44 -2.50 -5.10
C GLU A 77 11.82 -3.81 -5.80
N GLU A 78 12.28 -3.75 -7.06
CA GLU A 78 12.74 -4.92 -7.81
C GLU A 78 14.21 -5.22 -7.47
#